data_AF-A0A2U1U0N3-F1
#
_entry.id   AF-A0A2U1U0N3-F1
#
_cell.length_a   1.000
_cell.length_b   1.000
_cell.length_c   1.000
_cell.angle_alpha   90.00
_cell.angle_beta   90.00
_cell.angle_gamma   90.00
#
_symmetry.space_group_name_H-M   'P 1'
#
loop_
_entity.id
_entity.type
_entity.pdbx_description
1 polymer ?
#
loop_
_entity_poly.entity_id
_entity_poly.type
_entity_poly.pdbx_seq_one_letter_code
_entity_poly.pdbx_strand_id
1 'polypeptide(L)'
;MDQEIELVDIAAVFPQVRIDMKYATADNITGQTIYSENRCLLHPDAAEALGRSVEIAALAGVTLLVYDAYRPRKAQEYLWLACPDPRYVMEVSLGSNHSRGTAVDVALCDENGRLLDMGTEFDEMHERSHPYHPGVPPAAQRNRLLLNAIMFGGGFVGIASEWWHFELPGSTAYPLLSERFSCIAPQNITIPHLL
;
A
#
# COMPACT_ATOMS: atom_id res chain seq x y z
N MET A 1 -5.19 9.67 28.28
CA MET A 1 -4.10 10.38 27.59
C MET A 1 -3.83 9.54 26.36
N ASP A 2 -4.31 9.99 25.20
CA ASP A 2 -3.98 9.32 23.94
C ASP A 2 -2.49 9.57 23.70
N GLN A 3 -1.72 8.51 23.82
CA GLN A 3 -0.29 8.56 23.57
C GLN A 3 -0.13 8.66 22.05
N GLU A 4 0.41 9.77 21.57
CA GLU A 4 0.65 9.97 20.15
C GLU A 4 1.69 8.96 19.66
N ILE A 5 1.28 8.05 18.77
CA ILE A 5 2.15 7.00 18.24
C ILE A 5 3.10 7.61 17.23
N GLU A 6 4.40 7.54 17.50
CA GLU A 6 5.45 7.92 16.54
C GLU A 6 5.55 6.86 15.44
N LEU A 7 5.43 7.30 14.18
CA LEU A 7 5.58 6.41 13.03
C LEU A 7 7.05 6.23 12.66
N VAL A 8 7.37 5.02 12.21
CA VAL A 8 8.70 4.65 11.76
C VAL A 8 8.87 5.00 10.29
N ASP A 9 9.94 5.74 9.97
CA ASP A 9 10.34 6.03 8.60
C ASP A 9 11.12 4.86 8.00
N ILE A 10 10.51 4.17 7.05
CA ILE A 10 11.05 2.95 6.44
C ILE A 10 12.32 3.23 5.64
N ALA A 11 12.43 4.41 5.02
CA ALA A 11 13.64 4.79 4.28
C ALA A 11 14.86 4.90 5.22
N ALA A 12 14.64 5.31 6.46
CA ALA A 12 15.70 5.46 7.46
C ALA A 12 16.11 4.10 8.08
N VAL A 13 15.13 3.21 8.33
CA VAL A 13 15.39 1.94 9.03
C VAL A 13 15.80 0.82 8.08
N PHE A 14 15.25 0.79 6.85
CA PHE A 14 15.50 -0.26 5.88
C PHE A 14 15.96 0.33 4.54
N PRO A 15 17.20 0.86 4.43
CA PRO A 15 17.69 1.51 3.22
C PRO A 15 17.78 0.61 1.99
N GLN A 16 17.69 -0.71 2.16
CA GLN A 16 17.60 -1.71 1.09
C GLN A 16 16.20 -1.82 0.47
N VAL A 17 15.16 -1.36 1.18
CA VAL A 17 13.78 -1.34 0.66
C VAL A 17 13.67 -0.21 -0.35
N ARG A 18 13.18 -0.55 -1.54
CA ARG A 18 12.90 0.47 -2.56
C ARG A 18 11.56 1.14 -2.23
N ILE A 19 11.51 2.45 -2.40
CA ILE A 19 10.32 3.24 -2.10
C ILE A 19 9.97 4.05 -3.35
N ASP A 20 8.75 3.89 -3.82
CA ASP A 20 8.14 4.63 -4.91
C ASP A 20 6.74 5.05 -4.47
N MET A 21 6.65 6.03 -3.56
CA MET A 21 5.37 6.47 -2.99
C MET A 21 4.47 7.02 -4.09
N LYS A 22 3.58 6.19 -4.64
CA LYS A 22 2.82 6.47 -5.87
C LYS A 22 1.98 7.72 -5.74
N TYR A 23 1.33 7.91 -4.60
CA TYR A 23 0.51 9.09 -4.31
C TYR A 23 1.32 10.37 -4.04
N ALA A 24 2.66 10.30 -3.88
CA ALA A 24 3.55 11.46 -3.91
C ALA A 24 3.97 11.86 -5.36
N THR A 25 3.49 11.15 -6.37
CA THR A 25 3.72 11.42 -7.80
C THR A 25 2.39 11.50 -8.55
N ALA A 26 2.42 11.79 -9.85
CA ALA A 26 1.22 11.72 -10.70
C ALA A 26 0.90 10.29 -11.21
N ASP A 27 1.77 9.32 -10.92
CA ASP A 27 1.61 7.92 -11.35
C ASP A 27 0.73 7.16 -10.34
N ASN A 28 -0.57 7.43 -10.38
CA ASN A 28 -1.59 6.78 -9.54
C ASN A 28 -2.98 6.94 -10.18
N ILE A 29 -4.02 6.32 -9.61
CA ILE A 29 -5.39 6.36 -10.17
C ILE A 29 -5.96 7.76 -10.42
N THR A 30 -5.46 8.81 -9.75
CA THR A 30 -5.96 10.18 -9.94
C THR A 30 -5.23 10.93 -11.06
N GLY A 31 -4.07 10.43 -11.51
CA GLY A 31 -3.19 11.13 -12.45
C GLY A 31 -2.57 12.41 -11.88
N GLN A 32 -2.63 12.62 -10.56
CA GLN A 32 -2.16 13.83 -9.89
C GLN A 32 -1.45 13.50 -8.58
N THR A 33 -0.50 14.34 -8.17
CA THR A 33 0.15 14.23 -6.86
C THR A 33 -0.84 14.54 -5.74
N ILE A 34 -0.96 13.65 -4.77
CA ILE A 34 -1.85 13.77 -3.61
C ILE A 34 -1.08 14.03 -2.32
N TYR A 35 0.05 13.38 -2.10
CA TYR A 35 0.88 13.60 -0.92
C TYR A 35 1.76 14.83 -1.10
N SER A 36 1.85 15.68 -0.07
CA SER A 36 2.79 16.81 -0.08
C SER A 36 4.23 16.39 0.21
N GLU A 37 4.42 15.19 0.77
CA GLU A 37 5.72 14.64 1.16
C GLU A 37 5.90 13.21 0.59
N ASN A 38 7.13 12.87 0.21
CA ASN A 38 7.51 11.52 -0.21
C ASN A 38 8.08 10.73 0.99
N ARG A 39 7.22 10.40 1.94
CA ARG A 39 7.60 9.68 3.18
C ARG A 39 6.88 8.34 3.29
N CYS A 40 7.65 7.27 3.48
CA CYS A 40 7.13 5.93 3.71
C CYS A 40 7.10 5.68 5.23
N LEU A 41 5.95 5.93 5.85
CA LEU A 41 5.78 5.81 7.30
C LEU A 41 4.92 4.61 7.65
N LEU A 42 5.30 3.84 8.67
CA LEU A 42 4.49 2.72 9.20
C LEU A 42 4.37 2.81 10.72
N HIS A 43 3.29 2.23 11.25
CA HIS A 43 3.16 1.94 12.67
C HIS A 43 4.33 1.04 13.11
N PRO A 44 4.88 1.19 14.33
CA PRO A 44 5.99 0.37 14.81
C PRO A 44 5.82 -1.14 14.57
N ASP A 45 4.65 -1.71 14.94
CA ASP A 45 4.33 -3.12 14.71
C ASP A 45 4.38 -3.52 13.22
N ALA A 46 3.92 -2.64 12.32
CA ALA A 46 3.94 -2.88 10.89
C ALA A 46 5.36 -2.73 10.31
N ALA A 47 6.17 -1.83 10.86
CA ALA A 47 7.58 -1.70 10.51
C ALA A 47 8.39 -2.93 10.94
N GLU A 48 8.11 -3.49 12.12
CA GLU A 48 8.71 -4.75 12.58
C GLU A 48 8.33 -5.92 11.66
N ALA A 49 7.04 -6.03 11.31
CA ALA A 49 6.56 -7.03 10.37
C ALA A 49 7.22 -6.87 8.98
N LEU A 50 7.35 -5.63 8.49
CA LEU A 50 8.02 -5.34 7.22
C LEU A 50 9.50 -5.74 7.28
N GLY A 51 10.18 -5.51 8.40
CA GLY A 51 11.56 -5.96 8.62
C GLY A 51 11.71 -7.48 8.41
N ARG A 52 10.79 -8.27 8.97
CA ARG A 52 10.76 -9.73 8.74
C ARG A 52 10.48 -10.07 7.27
N SER A 53 9.56 -9.37 6.61
CA SER A 53 9.30 -9.56 5.16
C SER A 53 10.55 -9.27 4.33
N VAL A 54 11.33 -8.25 4.68
CA VAL A 54 12.59 -7.90 3.98
C VAL A 54 13.63 -9.01 4.13
N GLU A 55 13.79 -9.58 5.32
CA GLU A 55 14.69 -10.71 5.55
C GLU A 55 14.28 -11.94 4.72
N ILE A 56 12.98 -12.24 4.67
CA ILE A 56 12.45 -13.37 3.89
C ILE A 56 12.59 -13.13 2.39
N ALA A 57 12.34 -11.91 1.91
CA ALA A 57 12.56 -11.53 0.51
C ALA A 57 14.02 -11.75 0.11
N ALA A 58 14.97 -11.37 0.97
CA ALA A 58 16.39 -11.58 0.73
C ALA A 58 16.76 -13.07 0.61
N LEU A 59 16.17 -13.95 1.46
CA LEU A 59 16.35 -15.40 1.34
C LEU A 59 15.81 -15.97 0.01
N ALA A 60 14.78 -15.34 -0.55
CA ALA A 60 14.21 -15.71 -1.85
C ALA A 60 14.93 -15.06 -3.05
N GLY A 61 15.98 -14.26 -2.83
CA GLY A 61 16.74 -13.60 -3.90
C GLY A 61 16.01 -12.43 -4.56
N VAL A 62 15.05 -11.81 -3.86
CA VAL A 62 14.27 -10.65 -4.34
C VAL A 62 14.32 -9.51 -3.32
N THR A 63 13.91 -8.32 -3.74
CA THR A 63 13.77 -7.15 -2.86
C THR A 63 12.35 -6.61 -2.90
N LEU A 64 11.92 -5.93 -1.82
CA LEU A 64 10.62 -5.27 -1.76
C LEU A 64 10.69 -3.87 -2.38
N LEU A 65 9.64 -3.51 -3.10
CA LEU A 65 9.31 -2.15 -3.52
C LEU A 65 8.02 -1.73 -2.83
N VAL A 66 8.03 -0.63 -2.08
CA VAL A 66 6.85 -0.07 -1.42
C VAL A 66 6.24 1.02 -2.30
N TYR A 67 4.95 0.90 -2.60
CA TYR A 67 4.15 1.85 -3.35
C TYR A 67 3.34 2.80 -2.48
N ASP A 68 2.84 2.32 -1.34
CA ASP A 68 2.16 3.13 -0.34
C ASP A 68 2.29 2.52 1.06
N ALA A 69 2.13 3.35 2.08
CA ALA A 69 2.23 3.00 3.49
C ALA A 69 1.22 3.83 4.28
N TYR A 70 1.63 4.59 5.29
CA TYR A 70 0.72 5.53 5.95
C TYR A 70 0.08 6.51 4.94
N ARG A 71 -1.25 6.58 4.98
CA ARG A 71 -2.07 7.45 4.13
C ARG A 71 -2.89 8.41 4.99
N PRO A 72 -2.69 9.73 4.85
CA PRO A 72 -3.58 10.74 5.40
C PRO A 72 -5.05 10.47 5.11
N ARG A 73 -5.96 10.79 6.05
CA ARG A 73 -7.41 10.54 5.80
C ARG A 73 -7.92 11.37 4.63
N LYS A 74 -7.36 12.57 4.45
CA LYS A 74 -7.68 13.43 3.31
C LYS A 74 -7.30 12.81 1.96
N ALA A 75 -6.19 12.07 1.90
CA ALA A 75 -5.84 11.33 0.69
C ALA A 75 -6.84 10.21 0.41
N GLN A 76 -7.29 9.49 1.44
CA GLN A 76 -8.35 8.48 1.29
C GLN A 76 -9.64 9.08 0.69
N GLU A 77 -10.02 10.30 1.10
CA GLU A 77 -11.15 11.02 0.50
C GLU A 77 -10.95 11.29 -1.00
N TYR A 78 -9.76 11.73 -1.40
CA TYR A 78 -9.48 12.00 -2.80
C TYR A 78 -9.46 10.72 -3.66
N LEU A 79 -8.90 9.62 -3.14
CA LEU A 79 -8.93 8.33 -3.81
C LEU A 79 -10.37 7.81 -3.94
N TRP A 80 -11.20 7.98 -2.91
CA TRP A 80 -12.62 7.58 -2.97
C TRP A 80 -13.39 8.38 -4.03
N LEU A 81 -13.14 9.68 -4.14
CA LEU A 81 -13.78 10.50 -5.16
C LEU A 81 -13.32 10.12 -6.58
N ALA A 82 -12.08 9.65 -6.76
CA ALA A 82 -11.59 9.15 -8.04
C ALA A 82 -12.11 7.75 -8.38
N CYS A 83 -12.28 6.88 -7.38
CA CYS A 83 -12.77 5.52 -7.51
C CYS A 83 -13.73 5.17 -6.36
N PRO A 84 -15.03 5.50 -6.47
CA PRO A 84 -16.02 5.24 -5.43
C PRO A 84 -16.53 3.78 -5.50
N ASP A 85 -15.60 2.82 -5.45
CA ASP A 85 -15.87 1.39 -5.45
C ASP A 85 -15.31 0.75 -4.17
N PRO A 86 -16.16 0.31 -3.23
CA PRO A 86 -15.72 -0.21 -1.93
C PRO A 86 -14.97 -1.55 -2.02
N ARG A 87 -14.89 -2.17 -3.20
CA ARG A 87 -14.04 -3.34 -3.42
C ARG A 87 -12.55 -2.99 -3.44
N TYR A 88 -12.22 -1.75 -3.80
CA TYR A 88 -10.85 -1.29 -4.00
C TYR A 88 -10.50 -0.12 -3.08
N VAL A 89 -11.36 0.90 -3.04
CA VAL A 89 -11.13 2.04 -2.15
C VAL A 89 -12.11 1.97 -0.99
N MET A 90 -11.59 1.77 0.22
CA MET A 90 -12.43 1.76 1.42
C MET A 90 -13.22 3.06 1.58
N GLU A 91 -14.50 2.94 1.95
CA GLU A 91 -15.35 4.07 2.26
C GLU A 91 -14.72 4.90 3.41
N VAL A 92 -14.65 6.22 3.23
CA VAL A 92 -13.97 7.15 4.14
C VAL A 92 -14.49 7.05 5.58
N SER A 93 -15.78 6.77 5.75
CA SER A 93 -16.46 6.67 7.05
C SER A 93 -15.94 5.53 7.93
N LEU A 94 -15.42 4.45 7.33
CA LEU A 94 -14.88 3.28 8.02
C LEU A 94 -13.42 3.45 8.44
N GLY A 95 -12.69 4.31 7.71
CA GLY A 95 -11.26 4.56 7.91
C GLY A 95 -10.38 3.46 7.31
N SER A 96 -9.39 3.87 6.50
CA SER A 96 -8.44 2.96 5.86
C SER A 96 -7.40 2.43 6.85
N ASN A 97 -6.95 1.18 6.67
CA ASN A 97 -5.84 0.61 7.44
C ASN A 97 -4.50 1.31 7.13
N HIS A 98 -4.38 1.95 5.97
CA HIS A 98 -3.26 2.87 5.69
C HIS A 98 -3.30 4.10 6.62
N SER A 99 -4.48 4.64 6.95
CA SER A 99 -4.63 5.75 7.89
C SER A 99 -4.40 5.35 9.35
N ARG A 100 -4.30 4.04 9.63
CA ARG A 100 -3.85 3.48 10.91
C ARG A 100 -2.34 3.20 10.93
N GLY A 101 -1.67 3.32 9.78
CA GLY A 101 -0.26 2.99 9.59
C GLY A 101 0.03 1.49 9.60
N THR A 102 -0.99 0.63 9.47
CA THR A 102 -0.86 -0.83 9.60
C THR A 102 -0.98 -1.58 8.28
N ALA A 103 -1.16 -0.87 7.17
CA ALA A 103 -1.19 -1.41 5.81
C ALA A 103 -0.01 -0.89 4.98
N VAL A 104 0.39 -1.68 3.99
CA VAL A 104 1.47 -1.39 3.06
C VAL A 104 1.14 -2.01 1.70
N ASP A 105 1.40 -1.24 0.64
CA ASP A 105 1.27 -1.69 -0.74
C ASP A 105 2.66 -1.98 -1.30
N VAL A 106 2.87 -3.19 -1.80
CA VAL A 106 4.20 -3.66 -2.20
C VAL A 106 4.23 -4.47 -3.49
N ALA A 107 5.39 -4.49 -4.11
CA ALA A 107 5.76 -5.43 -5.17
C ALA A 107 7.16 -6.02 -4.95
N LEU A 108 7.57 -6.89 -5.87
CA LEU A 108 8.88 -7.55 -5.84
C LEU A 108 9.77 -7.03 -6.96
N CYS A 109 11.04 -6.83 -6.65
CA CYS A 109 12.10 -6.60 -7.62
C CYS A 109 13.09 -7.78 -7.63
N ASP A 110 13.61 -8.10 -8.82
CA ASP A 110 14.68 -9.08 -8.99
C ASP A 110 16.03 -8.57 -8.43
N GLU A 111 17.06 -9.41 -8.49
CA GLU A 111 18.43 -9.10 -8.06
C GLU A 111 19.07 -7.89 -8.79
N ASN A 112 18.57 -7.55 -9.99
CA ASN A 112 19.01 -6.40 -10.77
C ASN A 112 18.15 -5.15 -10.49
N GLY A 113 17.17 -5.27 -9.60
CA GLY A 113 16.26 -4.19 -9.27
C GLY A 113 15.15 -3.96 -10.28
N ARG A 114 14.88 -4.92 -11.16
CA ARG A 114 13.76 -4.84 -12.11
C ARG A 114 12.50 -5.34 -11.43
N LEU A 115 11.41 -4.60 -11.61
CA LEU A 115 10.09 -5.02 -11.15
C LEU A 115 9.72 -6.38 -11.76
N LEU A 116 9.29 -7.32 -10.92
CA LEU A 116 8.73 -8.57 -11.38
C LEU A 116 7.34 -8.31 -11.97
N ASP A 117 7.02 -8.95 -13.09
CA ASP A 117 5.69 -8.87 -13.69
C ASP A 117 4.65 -9.48 -12.74
N MET A 118 3.68 -8.65 -12.33
CA MET A 118 2.58 -9.05 -11.45
C MET A 118 1.27 -9.24 -12.23
N GLY A 119 1.27 -9.11 -13.55
CA GLY A 119 0.16 -9.42 -14.45
C GLY A 119 -0.92 -8.32 -14.59
N THR A 120 -0.91 -7.35 -13.69
CA THR A 120 -1.61 -6.05 -13.74
C THR A 120 -0.72 -5.01 -13.09
N GLU A 121 -0.93 -3.74 -13.43
CA GLU A 121 -0.22 -2.64 -12.77
C GLU A 121 -0.73 -2.44 -11.32
N PHE A 122 0.06 -1.74 -10.51
CA PHE A 122 -0.44 -1.17 -9.24
C PHE A 122 -1.61 -0.23 -9.53
N ASP A 123 -2.57 -0.14 -8.60
CA ASP A 123 -3.74 0.75 -8.71
C ASP A 123 -4.69 0.40 -9.89
N GLU A 124 -4.50 -0.74 -10.57
CA GLU A 124 -5.45 -1.23 -11.58
C GLU A 124 -6.69 -1.83 -10.91
N MET A 125 -7.74 -1.01 -10.73
CA MET A 125 -9.00 -1.37 -10.03
C MET A 125 -9.91 -2.29 -10.88
N HIS A 126 -9.42 -3.48 -11.17
CA HIS A 126 -10.05 -4.49 -12.02
C HIS A 126 -9.93 -5.89 -11.41
N GLU A 127 -10.83 -6.81 -11.72
CA GLU A 127 -10.84 -8.17 -11.13
C GLU A 127 -9.56 -8.97 -11.41
N ARG A 128 -8.83 -8.62 -12.47
CA ARG A 128 -7.51 -9.19 -12.79
C ARG A 128 -6.45 -8.86 -11.74
N SER A 129 -6.66 -7.83 -10.93
CA SER A 129 -5.79 -7.47 -9.80
C SER A 129 -6.06 -8.32 -8.56
N HIS A 130 -7.12 -9.13 -8.51
CA HIS A 130 -7.36 -10.06 -7.41
C HIS A 130 -6.19 -11.07 -7.30
N PRO A 131 -5.68 -11.39 -6.11
CA PRO A 131 -4.43 -12.14 -5.95
C PRO A 131 -4.38 -13.52 -6.63
N TYR A 132 -5.54 -14.16 -6.82
CA TYR A 132 -5.66 -15.53 -7.37
C TYR A 132 -6.48 -15.60 -8.66
N HIS A 133 -6.54 -14.51 -9.43
CA HIS A 133 -7.35 -14.44 -10.64
C HIS A 133 -6.82 -15.43 -11.72
N PRO A 134 -7.67 -16.33 -12.28
CA PRO A 134 -7.22 -17.41 -13.17
C PRO A 134 -6.73 -16.92 -14.54
N GLY A 135 -7.09 -15.69 -14.94
CA GLY A 135 -6.64 -15.05 -16.18
C GLY A 135 -5.24 -14.43 -16.12
N VAL A 136 -4.56 -14.48 -14.97
CA VAL A 136 -3.18 -13.99 -14.83
C VAL A 136 -2.21 -15.03 -15.38
N PRO A 137 -1.23 -14.66 -16.22
CA PRO A 137 -0.25 -15.60 -16.75
C PRO A 137 0.48 -16.37 -15.63
N PRO A 138 0.80 -17.67 -15.80
CA PRO A 138 1.41 -18.48 -14.73
C PRO A 138 2.71 -17.91 -14.15
N ALA A 139 3.51 -17.20 -14.94
CA ALA A 139 4.73 -16.54 -14.46
C ALA A 139 4.39 -15.41 -13.46
N ALA A 140 3.47 -14.51 -13.81
CA ALA A 140 3.01 -13.46 -12.93
C ALA A 140 2.28 -14.01 -11.68
N GLN A 141 1.50 -15.08 -11.83
CA GLN A 141 0.85 -15.72 -10.69
C GLN A 141 1.87 -16.31 -9.71
N ARG A 142 3.00 -16.86 -10.19
CA ARG A 142 4.10 -17.31 -9.31
C ARG A 142 4.70 -16.15 -8.52
N ASN A 143 4.85 -14.98 -9.14
CA ASN A 143 5.35 -13.77 -8.46
C ASN A 143 4.36 -13.30 -7.38
N ARG A 144 3.04 -13.29 -7.66
CA ARG A 144 2.00 -13.00 -6.66
C ARG A 144 2.03 -13.99 -5.49
N LEU A 145 2.19 -15.28 -5.77
CA LEU A 145 2.31 -16.31 -4.73
C LEU A 145 3.58 -16.16 -3.89
N LEU A 146 4.69 -15.79 -4.52
CA LEU A 146 5.94 -15.49 -3.81
C LEU A 146 5.78 -14.27 -2.91
N LEU A 147 5.18 -13.18 -3.41
CA LEU A 147 4.90 -11.98 -2.63
C LEU A 147 4.01 -12.31 -1.43
N ASN A 148 2.92 -13.05 -1.65
CA ASN A 148 2.03 -13.51 -0.59
C ASN A 148 2.79 -14.31 0.49
N ALA A 149 3.66 -15.24 0.09
CA ALA A 149 4.43 -16.04 1.04
C ALA A 149 5.42 -15.20 1.85
N ILE A 150 6.10 -14.25 1.20
CA ILE A 150 7.03 -13.31 1.85
C ILE A 150 6.29 -12.47 2.89
N MET A 151 5.20 -11.82 2.49
CA MET A 151 4.44 -10.93 3.35
C MET A 151 3.74 -11.68 4.49
N PHE A 152 3.21 -12.87 4.22
CA PHE A 152 2.66 -13.76 5.25
C PHE A 152 3.71 -14.17 6.27
N GLY A 153 4.91 -14.55 5.82
CA GLY A 153 6.02 -14.89 6.70
C GLY A 153 6.49 -13.71 7.57
N GLY A 154 6.33 -12.47 7.08
CA GLY A 154 6.57 -11.26 7.87
C GLY A 154 5.46 -10.93 8.89
N GLY A 155 4.31 -11.59 8.81
CA GLY A 155 3.18 -11.43 9.71
C GLY A 155 2.01 -10.60 9.15
N PHE A 156 2.02 -10.29 7.85
CA PHE A 156 0.90 -9.62 7.18
C PHE A 156 -0.14 -10.60 6.63
N VAL A 157 -1.32 -10.08 6.31
CA VAL A 157 -2.35 -10.75 5.51
C VAL A 157 -2.71 -9.87 4.31
N GLY A 158 -2.99 -10.49 3.16
CA GLY A 158 -3.50 -9.78 1.99
C GLY A 158 -5.04 -9.70 1.98
N ILE A 159 -5.58 -8.94 1.05
CA ILE A 159 -7.03 -8.85 0.80
C ILE A 159 -7.42 -9.53 -0.51
N ALA A 160 -8.72 -9.75 -0.73
CA ALA A 160 -9.20 -10.53 -1.88
C ALA A 160 -9.20 -9.75 -3.22
N SER A 161 -9.14 -8.43 -3.18
CA SER A 161 -9.28 -7.55 -4.34
C SER A 161 -7.96 -7.08 -4.95
N GLU A 162 -6.87 -7.09 -4.18
CA GLU A 162 -5.63 -6.41 -4.56
C GLU A 162 -4.42 -7.30 -4.29
N TRP A 163 -3.59 -7.55 -5.30
CA TRP A 163 -2.39 -8.38 -5.16
C TRP A 163 -1.25 -7.67 -4.40
N TRP A 164 -1.29 -6.33 -4.34
CA TRP A 164 -0.24 -5.50 -3.75
C TRP A 164 -0.48 -5.15 -2.29
N HIS A 165 -1.73 -5.18 -1.82
CA HIS A 165 -2.13 -4.70 -0.49
C HIS A 165 -1.91 -5.77 0.59
N PHE A 166 -1.25 -5.37 1.66
CA PHE A 166 -1.03 -6.19 2.85
C PHE A 166 -1.24 -5.38 4.13
N GLU A 167 -1.79 -6.01 5.15
CA GLU A 167 -2.08 -5.36 6.43
C GLU A 167 -1.82 -6.28 7.63
N LEU A 168 -1.61 -5.69 8.80
CA LEU A 168 -1.53 -6.48 10.03
C LEU A 168 -2.87 -7.15 10.33
N PRO A 169 -2.88 -8.41 10.79
CA PRO A 169 -4.08 -9.04 11.34
C PRO A 169 -4.71 -8.18 12.43
N GLY A 170 -6.02 -7.93 12.33
CA GLY A 170 -6.73 -7.10 13.32
C GLY A 170 -6.44 -5.59 13.22
N SER A 171 -5.95 -5.11 12.08
CA SER A 171 -5.66 -3.68 11.83
C SER A 171 -6.77 -2.72 12.27
N THR A 172 -8.04 -3.11 12.20
CA THR A 172 -9.18 -2.27 12.61
C THR A 172 -9.23 -1.95 14.11
N ALA A 173 -8.49 -2.69 14.95
CA ALA A 173 -8.35 -2.41 16.38
C ALA A 173 -7.37 -1.26 16.69
N TYR A 174 -6.49 -0.91 15.75
CA TYR A 174 -5.57 0.21 15.90
C TYR A 174 -6.32 1.54 15.72
N PRO A 175 -5.99 2.61 16.45
CA PRO A 175 -6.65 3.90 16.27
C PRO A 175 -6.33 4.52 14.90
N LEU A 176 -7.24 5.34 14.38
CA LEU A 176 -6.91 6.24 13.28
C LEU A 176 -5.90 7.28 13.79
N LEU A 177 -4.86 7.52 13.01
CA LEU A 177 -3.80 8.45 13.40
C LEU A 177 -4.16 9.88 13.01
N SER A 178 -3.60 10.84 13.75
CA SER A 178 -3.55 12.24 13.32
C SER A 178 -2.71 12.37 12.04
N GLU A 179 -3.00 13.41 11.25
CA GLU A 179 -2.32 13.67 9.99
C GLU A 179 -0.81 13.88 10.22
N ARG A 180 0.03 13.11 9.53
CA ARG A 180 1.51 13.22 9.63
C ARG A 180 2.13 14.14 8.58
N PHE A 181 1.44 14.34 7.48
CA PHE A 181 1.77 15.29 6.42
C PHE A 181 0.48 15.72 5.71
N SER A 182 0.53 16.84 4.98
CA SER A 182 -0.64 17.40 4.30
C SER A 182 -0.91 16.72 2.95
N CYS A 183 -2.10 16.96 2.39
CA CYS A 183 -2.43 16.51 1.03
C CYS A 183 -2.63 17.69 0.08
N ILE A 184 -2.25 17.48 -1.17
CA ILE A 184 -2.55 18.35 -2.30
C ILE A 184 -3.90 17.93 -2.86
N ALA A 185 -4.83 18.88 -2.95
CA ALA A 185 -6.15 18.62 -3.51
C ALA A 185 -6.04 18.44 -5.04
N PRO A 186 -6.58 17.34 -5.60
CA PRO A 186 -6.60 17.16 -7.04
C PRO A 186 -7.52 18.19 -7.73
N GLN A 187 -7.05 18.80 -8.82
CA GLN A 187 -7.72 19.91 -9.49
C GLN A 187 -8.96 19.50 -10.31
N ASN A 188 -9.07 18.21 -10.70
CA ASN A 188 -10.07 17.74 -11.67
C ASN A 188 -10.96 16.59 -11.17
N ILE A 189 -10.91 16.25 -9.88
CA ILE A 189 -11.85 15.26 -9.35
C ILE A 189 -13.21 15.93 -9.21
N THR A 190 -14.11 15.61 -10.14
CA THR A 190 -15.48 16.12 -10.13
C THR A 190 -16.18 15.50 -8.93
N ILE A 191 -16.42 16.28 -7.87
CA ILE A 191 -17.34 15.86 -6.81
C ILE A 191 -18.70 15.71 -7.49
N PRO A 192 -19.31 14.52 -7.56
CA PRO A 192 -20.71 14.43 -7.94
C PRO A 192 -21.45 15.24 -6.89
N HIS A 193 -22.04 16.37 -7.29
CA HIS A 193 -22.89 17.17 -6.43
C HIS A 193 -23.90 16.22 -5.76
N LEU A 194 -23.76 16.05 -4.44
CA LEU A 194 -24.84 15.54 -3.60
C LEU A 194 -26.00 16.53 -3.74
N LEU A 195 -27.00 16.15 -4.52
CA LEU A 195 -28.36 16.68 -4.43
C LEU A 195 -29.09 16.03 -3.25
#